data_AF-C0GD94-F1
#
_entry.id   AF-C0GD94-F1
#
_cell.length_a   1.000
_cell.length_b   1.000
_cell.length_c   1.000
_cell.angle_alpha   90.00
_cell.angle_beta   90.00
_cell.angle_gamma   90.00
#
_symmetry.space_group_name_H-M   'P 1'
#
loop_
_entity.id
_entity.type
_entity.pdbx_description
1 polymer ?
#
loop_
_entity_poly.entity_id
_entity_poly.type
_entity_poly.pdbx_seq_one_letter_code
_entity_poly.pdbx_strand_id
1 'polypeptide(L)'
;MNAVTYSLNTPQHMAQDYYLTVSALSNDVLAQLEKEAYITIEKFIIYIGENIKEEHETDKSLYYLELLMMGVYWRQYIKRALALQPVAAKVLSSLSSLREEGKLAKRLFDPLRGILATLFLLKESRAEAKCLPQSLVKLIDWLNSAGDFKQEAERLKVWVGFLQSQDDEDAEKIICQAVELAQWFETKCTQQLGRYVENVDNFLQDNSTNYKWKENVIFCRRGKAEYFLNMVGAEIMNKAFRKGFVDSKVKRVLVPTCLRFQSNDKCKAVKTSVGYSCRQCSANCKVNSLVRLGREHNFSVSVIPHSTTAFSDGGTTHGETGIVGIACTLNLISGGFKAKARGLEPQCVLLNYCGCKKHWHKDGITTDFNVDRLLSLLQINSQKSQVY
;
A
#
# COMPACT_ATOMS: atom_id res chain seq x y z
N MET A 1 24.45 -5.04 5.01
CA MET A 1 23.36 -6.03 4.91
C MET A 1 22.70 -5.81 3.54
N ASN A 2 22.64 -6.82 2.66
CA ASN A 2 22.11 -6.63 1.31
C ASN A 2 20.58 -6.68 1.35
N ALA A 3 19.94 -5.51 1.25
CA ALA A 3 18.49 -5.43 1.21
C ALA A 3 17.94 -6.07 -0.07
N VAL A 4 16.80 -6.77 0.03
CA VAL A 4 16.28 -7.60 -1.07
C VAL A 4 15.70 -6.76 -2.21
N THR A 5 14.87 -5.74 -1.92
CA THR A 5 14.30 -4.85 -2.95
C THR A 5 14.56 -3.38 -2.67
N TYR A 6 14.16 -2.89 -1.50
CA TYR A 6 14.36 -1.52 -1.07
C TYR A 6 15.05 -1.50 0.30
N SER A 7 15.74 -0.40 0.58
CA SER A 7 16.32 -0.12 1.89
C SER A 7 16.20 1.37 2.19
N LEU A 8 15.65 1.72 3.35
CA LEU A 8 15.65 3.09 3.87
C LEU A 8 16.98 3.47 4.51
N ASN A 9 17.80 2.46 4.84
CA ASN A 9 19.18 2.66 5.28
C ASN A 9 20.11 2.40 4.09
N THR A 10 20.88 3.40 3.68
CA THR A 10 21.96 3.22 2.70
C THR A 10 23.30 3.43 3.41
N PRO A 11 24.46 3.07 2.81
CA PRO A 11 25.75 3.28 3.47
C PRO A 11 26.01 4.74 3.89
N GLN A 12 25.37 5.70 3.23
CA GLN A 12 25.53 7.14 3.46
C GLN A 12 24.34 7.78 4.18
N HIS A 13 23.21 7.08 4.36
CA HIS A 13 21.98 7.67 4.87
C HIS A 13 21.23 6.74 5.83
N MET A 14 20.63 7.34 6.86
CA MET A 14 19.78 6.64 7.79
C MET A 14 18.31 6.73 7.35
N ALA A 15 17.46 5.84 7.87
CA ALA A 15 16.03 5.88 7.62
C ALA A 15 15.38 7.24 7.96
N GLN A 16 15.99 8.05 8.83
CA GLN A 16 15.52 9.41 9.12
C GLN A 16 15.63 10.34 7.90
N ASP A 17 16.71 10.23 7.11
CA ASP A 17 16.92 11.03 5.90
C ASP A 17 15.84 10.75 4.85
N TYR A 18 15.39 9.49 4.78
CA TYR A 18 14.26 9.10 3.94
C TYR A 18 12.99 9.85 4.34
N TYR A 19 12.66 9.93 5.63
CA TYR A 19 11.44 10.59 6.09
C TYR A 19 11.47 12.10 5.86
N LEU A 20 12.64 12.75 5.98
CA LEU A 20 12.80 14.15 5.60
C LEU A 20 12.59 14.34 4.09
N THR A 21 13.22 13.48 3.28
CA THR A 21 13.14 13.53 1.82
C THR A 21 11.70 13.31 1.32
N VAL A 22 11.01 12.26 1.78
CA VAL A 22 9.65 11.94 1.34
C VAL A 22 8.62 12.96 1.83
N SER A 23 8.84 13.57 2.99
CA SER A 23 7.99 14.66 3.49
C SER A 23 8.08 15.90 2.60
N ALA A 24 9.29 16.30 2.19
CA ALA A 24 9.49 17.40 1.25
C ALA A 24 8.94 17.05 -0.15
N LEU A 25 9.30 15.87 -0.66
CA LEU A 25 8.87 15.43 -1.99
C LEU A 25 7.34 15.29 -2.10
N SER A 26 6.66 14.82 -1.06
CA SER A 26 5.18 14.75 -1.09
C SER A 26 4.53 16.13 -1.18
N ASN A 27 5.14 17.17 -0.60
CA ASN A 27 4.67 18.55 -0.79
C ASN A 27 4.89 19.02 -2.24
N ASP A 28 6.09 18.78 -2.80
CA ASP A 28 6.38 19.10 -4.21
C ASP A 28 5.40 18.40 -5.16
N VAL A 29 5.11 17.12 -4.90
CA VAL A 29 4.18 16.31 -5.70
C VAL A 29 2.76 16.86 -5.60
N LEU A 30 2.26 17.14 -4.40
CA LEU A 30 0.93 17.73 -4.25
C LEU A 30 0.82 19.10 -4.91
N ALA A 31 1.83 19.96 -4.77
CA ALA A 31 1.84 21.27 -5.41
C ALA A 31 1.82 21.17 -6.95
N GLN A 32 2.55 20.23 -7.54
CA GLN A 32 2.51 20.01 -8.98
C GLN A 32 1.17 19.41 -9.44
N LEU A 33 0.63 18.43 -8.71
CA LEU A 33 -0.68 17.84 -9.01
C LEU A 33 -1.79 18.90 -8.92
N GLU A 34 -1.74 19.75 -7.91
CA GLU A 34 -2.66 20.88 -7.75
C GLU A 34 -2.55 21.85 -8.93
N LYS A 35 -1.34 22.30 -9.25
CA LYS A 35 -1.11 23.21 -10.37
C LYS A 35 -1.70 22.72 -11.69
N GLU A 36 -1.50 21.44 -12.03
CA GLU A 36 -1.91 20.91 -13.34
C GLU A 36 -3.35 20.39 -13.35
N ALA A 37 -3.83 19.81 -12.25
CA ALA A 37 -5.11 19.08 -12.20
C ALA A 37 -6.16 19.72 -11.29
N TYR A 38 -5.98 20.97 -10.83
CA TYR A 38 -6.95 21.68 -9.98
C TYR A 38 -8.38 21.60 -10.52
N ILE A 39 -8.59 21.98 -11.78
CA ILE A 39 -9.93 22.02 -12.39
C ILE A 39 -10.55 20.62 -12.42
N THR A 40 -9.76 19.61 -12.81
CA THR A 40 -10.20 18.20 -12.83
C THR A 40 -10.67 17.75 -11.45
N ILE A 41 -9.94 18.10 -10.40
CA ILE A 41 -10.25 17.69 -9.03
C ILE A 41 -11.45 18.44 -8.47
N GLU A 42 -11.62 19.74 -8.75
CA GLU A 42 -12.84 20.46 -8.37
C GLU A 42 -14.07 19.86 -9.04
N LYS A 43 -14.01 19.57 -10.34
CA LYS A 43 -15.09 18.88 -11.06
C LYS A 43 -15.40 17.52 -10.43
N PHE A 44 -14.37 16.76 -10.07
CA PHE A 44 -14.53 15.45 -9.45
C PHE A 44 -15.18 15.53 -8.05
N ILE A 45 -14.79 16.51 -7.24
CA ILE A 45 -15.38 16.75 -5.92
C ILE A 45 -16.86 17.10 -6.03
N ILE A 46 -17.23 17.96 -7.00
CA ILE A 46 -18.64 18.29 -7.28
C ILE A 46 -19.41 17.01 -7.66
N TYR A 47 -18.86 16.23 -8.59
CA TYR A 47 -19.47 14.97 -9.00
C TYR A 47 -19.71 14.02 -7.82
N ILE A 48 -18.72 13.87 -6.92
CA ILE A 48 -18.86 13.05 -5.71
C ILE A 48 -20.00 13.57 -4.82
N GLY A 49 -20.02 14.88 -4.55
CA GLY A 49 -21.04 15.50 -3.69
C GLY A 49 -22.46 15.36 -4.22
N GLU A 50 -22.63 15.31 -5.54
CA GLU A 50 -23.93 15.16 -6.18
C GLU A 50 -24.37 13.70 -6.32
N ASN A 51 -23.44 12.77 -6.53
CA ASN A 51 -23.76 11.41 -6.98
C ASN A 51 -23.49 10.31 -5.96
N ILE A 52 -22.68 10.57 -4.92
CA ILE A 52 -22.26 9.53 -3.97
C ILE A 52 -22.69 9.91 -2.56
N LYS A 53 -23.58 9.08 -1.98
CA LYS A 53 -24.27 9.38 -0.71
C LYS A 53 -23.48 9.03 0.55
N GLU A 54 -22.41 8.23 0.43
CA GLU A 54 -21.58 7.85 1.57
C GLU A 54 -20.69 9.01 2.06
N GLU A 55 -20.11 8.86 3.25
CA GLU A 55 -19.13 9.81 3.76
C GLU A 55 -17.85 9.73 2.91
N HIS A 56 -17.43 10.86 2.35
CA HIS A 56 -16.25 10.96 1.49
C HIS A 56 -15.07 11.59 2.20
N GLU A 57 -13.89 11.36 1.62
CA GLU A 57 -12.68 11.98 2.11
C GLU A 57 -12.77 13.50 1.96
N THR A 58 -12.57 14.21 3.07
CA THR A 58 -12.63 15.68 3.08
C THR A 58 -11.34 16.32 2.60
N ASP A 59 -10.23 15.59 2.63
CA ASP A 59 -8.92 16.09 2.23
C ASP A 59 -8.67 15.85 0.74
N LYS A 60 -8.61 16.95 -0.03
CA LYS A 60 -8.44 16.94 -1.49
C LYS A 60 -7.13 16.26 -1.92
N SER A 61 -6.12 16.20 -1.06
CA SER A 61 -4.84 15.52 -1.36
C SER A 61 -5.01 14.04 -1.70
N LEU A 62 -6.08 13.40 -1.21
CA LEU A 62 -6.40 12.01 -1.51
C LEU A 62 -6.94 11.85 -2.94
N TYR A 63 -7.70 12.80 -3.47
CA TYR A 63 -8.15 12.76 -4.86
C TYR A 63 -6.98 13.01 -5.83
N TYR A 64 -6.03 13.90 -5.47
CA TYR A 64 -4.78 14.03 -6.22
C TYR A 64 -3.97 12.73 -6.22
N LEU A 65 -3.90 12.04 -5.07
CA LEU A 65 -3.25 10.73 -4.97
C LEU A 65 -3.96 9.68 -5.84
N GLU A 66 -5.29 9.68 -5.90
CA GLU A 66 -6.06 8.78 -6.75
C GLU A 66 -5.84 9.04 -8.25
N LEU A 67 -5.77 10.31 -8.67
CA LEU A 67 -5.43 10.70 -10.04
C LEU A 67 -4.02 10.22 -10.41
N LEU A 68 -3.04 10.42 -9.52
CA LEU A 68 -1.68 9.94 -9.72
C LEU A 68 -1.63 8.40 -9.80
N MET A 69 -2.38 7.73 -8.93
CA MET A 69 -2.51 6.28 -8.88
C MET A 69 -3.08 5.73 -10.19
N MET A 70 -4.11 6.37 -10.75
CA MET A 70 -4.65 6.04 -12.08
C MET A 70 -3.57 6.08 -13.15
N GLY A 71 -2.81 7.18 -13.23
CA GLY A 71 -1.74 7.33 -14.20
C GLY A 71 -0.60 6.31 -14.04
N VAL A 72 -0.18 6.04 -12.80
CA VAL A 72 0.87 5.05 -12.51
C VAL A 72 0.39 3.66 -12.93
N TYR A 73 -0.82 3.24 -12.54
CA TYR A 73 -1.32 1.92 -12.92
C TYR A 73 -1.62 1.80 -14.40
N TRP A 74 -2.02 2.88 -15.05
CA TRP A 74 -2.16 2.91 -16.50
C TRP A 74 -0.82 2.57 -17.16
N ARG A 75 0.24 3.31 -16.82
CA ARG A 75 1.58 3.09 -17.41
C ARG A 75 2.12 1.69 -17.13
N GLN A 76 1.84 1.14 -15.95
CA GLN A 76 2.32 -0.19 -15.55
C GLN A 76 1.54 -1.36 -16.15
N TYR A 77 0.22 -1.20 -16.34
CA TYR A 77 -0.66 -2.35 -16.53
C TYR A 77 -1.61 -2.26 -17.71
N ILE A 78 -1.76 -1.12 -18.39
CA ILE A 78 -2.79 -0.97 -19.43
C ILE A 78 -2.62 -1.99 -20.57
N LYS A 79 -1.40 -2.27 -21.01
CA LYS A 79 -1.15 -3.28 -22.06
C LYS A 79 -1.57 -4.68 -21.61
N ARG A 80 -1.41 -5.01 -20.32
CA ARG A 80 -1.85 -6.29 -19.75
C ARG A 80 -3.36 -6.35 -19.59
N ALA A 81 -3.95 -5.23 -19.19
CA ALA A 81 -5.40 -5.08 -19.10
C ALA A 81 -6.10 -5.27 -20.45
N LEU A 82 -5.56 -4.68 -21.52
CA LEU A 82 -6.08 -4.83 -22.88
C LEU A 82 -5.94 -6.26 -23.43
N ALA A 83 -4.98 -7.05 -22.94
CA ALA A 83 -4.82 -8.45 -23.32
C ALA A 83 -5.72 -9.42 -22.53
N LEU A 84 -6.30 -8.96 -21.42
CA LEU A 84 -7.06 -9.82 -20.52
C LEU A 84 -8.45 -10.14 -21.08
N GLN A 85 -8.72 -11.43 -21.27
CA GLN A 85 -10.02 -11.89 -21.71
C GLN A 85 -11.08 -11.73 -20.59
N PRO A 86 -12.31 -11.28 -20.89
CA PRO A 86 -13.34 -11.04 -19.87
C PRO A 86 -13.66 -12.27 -18.99
N VAL A 87 -13.69 -13.46 -19.58
CA VAL A 87 -13.95 -14.72 -18.85
C VAL A 87 -12.82 -14.99 -17.84
N ALA A 88 -11.57 -14.82 -18.25
CA ALA A 88 -10.42 -14.98 -17.38
C ALA A 88 -10.42 -13.95 -16.24
N ALA A 89 -10.78 -12.69 -16.53
CA ALA A 89 -10.93 -11.65 -15.51
C ALA A 89 -11.96 -12.04 -14.44
N LYS A 90 -13.14 -12.49 -14.86
CA LYS A 90 -14.22 -12.90 -13.94
C LYS A 90 -13.81 -14.08 -13.06
N VAL A 91 -13.16 -15.08 -13.63
CA VAL A 91 -12.64 -16.24 -12.88
C VAL A 91 -11.58 -15.82 -11.86
N LEU A 92 -10.59 -15.04 -12.28
CA LEU A 92 -9.50 -14.58 -11.42
C LEU A 92 -9.97 -13.67 -10.28
N SER A 93 -10.93 -12.78 -10.56
CA SER A 93 -11.56 -11.93 -9.55
C SER A 93 -12.33 -12.75 -8.52
N SER A 94 -13.10 -13.75 -8.97
CA SER A 94 -13.83 -14.66 -8.07
C SER A 94 -12.90 -15.52 -7.21
N LEU A 95 -11.79 -16.01 -7.78
CA LEU A 95 -10.77 -16.71 -7.00
C LEU A 95 -10.10 -15.78 -5.96
N SER A 96 -10.03 -14.48 -6.23
CA SER A 96 -9.49 -13.50 -5.30
C SER A 96 -10.41 -13.26 -4.10
N SER A 97 -11.72 -13.15 -4.33
CA SER A 97 -12.69 -12.94 -3.26
C SER A 97 -12.83 -14.16 -2.36
N LEU A 98 -12.89 -15.37 -2.93
CA LEU A 98 -12.97 -16.63 -2.18
C LEU A 98 -11.77 -16.88 -1.24
N ARG A 99 -10.64 -16.23 -1.49
CA ARG A 99 -9.45 -16.27 -0.61
C ARG A 99 -9.70 -15.59 0.74
N GLU A 100 -10.64 -14.65 0.82
CA GLU A 100 -10.98 -13.94 2.05
C GLU A 100 -11.79 -14.83 3.02
N GLU A 101 -12.40 -15.92 2.55
CA GLU A 101 -13.44 -16.69 3.26
C GLU A 101 -12.96 -17.95 4.01
N GLY A 102 -11.68 -18.32 3.99
CA GLY A 102 -11.21 -19.43 4.84
C GLY A 102 -9.82 -20.00 4.58
N LYS A 103 -9.33 -20.87 5.48
CA LYS A 103 -8.01 -21.55 5.37
C LYS A 103 -8.01 -22.73 4.38
N LEU A 104 -9.13 -23.45 4.26
CA LEU A 104 -9.26 -24.60 3.36
C LEU A 104 -9.30 -24.18 1.88
N ALA A 105 -10.01 -23.09 1.57
CA ALA A 105 -10.04 -22.47 0.25
C ALA A 105 -8.62 -22.12 -0.26
N LYS A 106 -7.76 -21.56 0.60
CA LYS A 106 -6.39 -21.16 0.23
C LYS A 106 -5.53 -22.30 -0.31
N ARG A 107 -5.58 -23.49 0.30
CA ARG A 107 -4.73 -24.63 -0.12
C ARG A 107 -5.07 -25.16 -1.51
N LEU A 108 -6.34 -25.05 -1.91
CA LEU A 108 -6.83 -25.53 -3.20
C LEU A 108 -6.70 -24.45 -4.29
N PHE A 109 -6.99 -23.19 -3.96
CA PHE A 109 -7.07 -22.12 -4.95
C PHE A 109 -5.75 -21.39 -5.18
N ASP A 110 -4.80 -21.38 -4.25
CA ASP A 110 -3.52 -20.66 -4.43
C ASP A 110 -2.69 -21.19 -5.63
N PRO A 111 -2.53 -22.52 -5.85
CA PRO A 111 -1.81 -23.03 -7.02
C PRO A 111 -2.53 -22.73 -8.34
N LEU A 112 -3.86 -22.93 -8.37
CA LEU A 112 -4.68 -22.65 -9.55
C LEU A 112 -4.61 -21.16 -9.92
N ARG A 113 -4.75 -20.29 -8.92
CA ARG A 113 -4.61 -18.84 -9.09
C ARG A 113 -3.24 -18.46 -9.61
N GLY A 114 -2.16 -19.03 -9.06
CA GLY A 114 -0.80 -18.79 -9.53
C GLY A 114 -0.61 -19.18 -11.00
N ILE A 115 -1.20 -20.30 -11.43
CA ILE A 115 -1.21 -20.73 -12.83
C ILE A 115 -1.97 -19.72 -13.71
N LEU A 116 -3.23 -19.43 -13.37
CA LEU A 116 -4.09 -18.55 -14.16
C LEU A 116 -3.53 -17.12 -14.22
N ALA A 117 -3.02 -16.58 -13.11
CA ALA A 117 -2.39 -15.26 -13.06
C ALA A 117 -1.18 -15.20 -14.00
N THR A 118 -0.35 -16.23 -14.00
CA THR A 118 0.81 -16.29 -14.91
C THR A 118 0.38 -16.38 -16.38
N LEU A 119 -0.66 -17.16 -16.70
CA LEU A 119 -1.13 -17.34 -18.08
C LEU A 119 -1.88 -16.15 -18.65
N PHE A 120 -2.60 -15.39 -17.82
CA PHE A 120 -3.54 -14.36 -18.28
C PHE A 120 -3.16 -12.95 -17.86
N LEU A 121 -2.59 -12.73 -16.68
CA LEU A 121 -2.28 -11.38 -16.18
C LEU A 121 -0.90 -10.87 -16.60
N LEU A 122 0.01 -11.75 -17.03
CA LEU A 122 1.35 -11.36 -17.50
C LEU A 122 1.44 -11.15 -19.02
N LYS A 123 0.39 -11.47 -19.77
CA LYS A 123 0.34 -11.24 -21.22
C LYS A 123 0.17 -9.76 -21.49
N GLU A 124 0.86 -9.26 -22.51
CA GLU A 124 0.77 -7.86 -22.95
C GLU A 124 0.18 -7.78 -24.35
N SER A 125 -0.72 -6.83 -24.54
CA SER A 125 -1.27 -6.50 -25.85
C SER A 125 -0.26 -5.69 -26.65
N ARG A 126 -0.27 -5.89 -27.97
CA ARG A 126 0.45 -5.03 -28.92
C ARG A 126 -0.35 -3.78 -29.29
N ALA A 127 -1.62 -3.71 -28.89
CA ALA A 127 -2.47 -2.56 -29.16
C ALA A 127 -1.93 -1.31 -28.48
N GLU A 128 -2.12 -0.18 -29.15
CA GLU A 128 -1.85 1.13 -28.57
C GLU A 128 -2.84 1.41 -27.43
N ALA A 129 -2.33 1.94 -26.33
CA ALA A 129 -3.11 2.20 -25.13
C ALA A 129 -3.70 3.62 -25.18
N LYS A 130 -4.79 3.79 -25.92
CA LYS A 130 -5.53 5.06 -26.01
C LYS A 130 -6.19 5.42 -24.67
N CYS A 131 -6.14 6.69 -24.29
CA CYS A 131 -6.66 7.31 -23.06
C CYS A 131 -8.21 7.30 -22.99
N LEU A 132 -8.85 6.15 -23.19
CA LEU A 132 -10.30 6.05 -23.24
C LEU A 132 -10.90 5.57 -21.91
N PRO A 133 -12.09 6.04 -21.50
CA PRO A 133 -12.77 5.53 -20.31
C PRO A 133 -12.97 4.01 -20.33
N GLN A 134 -13.23 3.40 -21.49
CA GLN A 134 -13.39 1.95 -21.62
C GLN A 134 -12.06 1.21 -21.36
N SER A 135 -10.93 1.81 -21.71
CA SER A 135 -9.59 1.31 -21.39
C SER A 135 -9.32 1.38 -19.88
N LEU A 136 -9.82 2.41 -19.19
CA LEU A 136 -9.75 2.49 -17.72
C LEU A 136 -10.58 1.39 -17.04
N VAL A 137 -11.77 1.08 -17.57
CA VAL A 137 -12.58 -0.05 -17.08
C VAL A 137 -11.81 -1.37 -17.20
N LYS A 138 -11.14 -1.60 -18.33
CA LYS A 138 -10.27 -2.78 -18.52
C LYS A 138 -9.12 -2.82 -17.51
N LEU A 139 -8.50 -1.67 -17.23
CA LEU A 139 -7.46 -1.56 -16.21
C LEU A 139 -7.99 -1.96 -14.83
N ILE A 140 -9.16 -1.46 -14.43
CA ILE A 140 -9.79 -1.80 -13.16
C ILE A 140 -10.14 -3.29 -13.08
N ASP A 141 -10.63 -3.90 -14.16
CA ASP A 141 -10.89 -5.35 -14.24
C ASP A 141 -9.60 -6.14 -14.02
N TRP A 142 -8.49 -5.71 -14.62
CA TRP A 142 -7.18 -6.32 -14.43
C TRP A 142 -6.69 -6.18 -12.98
N LEU A 143 -6.83 -4.99 -12.38
CA LEU A 143 -6.45 -4.74 -10.98
C LEU A 143 -7.26 -5.62 -10.01
N ASN A 144 -8.57 -5.73 -10.21
CA ASN A 144 -9.44 -6.62 -9.44
C ASN A 144 -9.06 -8.10 -9.62
N SER A 145 -8.68 -8.50 -10.83
CA SER A 145 -8.24 -9.86 -11.14
C SER A 145 -6.91 -10.20 -10.46
N ALA A 146 -5.99 -9.24 -10.41
CA ALA A 146 -4.71 -9.37 -9.71
C ALA A 146 -4.89 -9.53 -8.19
N GLY A 147 -5.94 -8.95 -7.60
CA GLY A 147 -6.38 -9.19 -6.23
C GLY A 147 -5.61 -8.40 -5.15
N ASP A 148 -4.47 -7.81 -5.49
CA ASP A 148 -3.64 -7.01 -4.58
C ASP A 148 -3.94 -5.50 -4.63
N PHE A 149 -5.01 -5.09 -5.34
CA PHE A 149 -5.36 -3.69 -5.61
C PHE A 149 -6.84 -3.38 -5.32
N LYS A 150 -7.48 -4.12 -4.40
CA LYS A 150 -8.94 -4.04 -4.18
C LYS A 150 -9.40 -2.62 -3.82
N GLN A 151 -8.71 -1.97 -2.88
CA GLN A 151 -9.06 -0.62 -2.42
C GLN A 151 -8.80 0.43 -3.50
N GLU A 152 -7.70 0.27 -4.22
CA GLU A 152 -7.34 1.13 -5.32
C GLU A 152 -8.34 1.03 -6.48
N ALA A 153 -8.75 -0.20 -6.83
CA ALA A 153 -9.75 -0.44 -7.86
C ALA A 153 -11.15 0.06 -7.47
N GLU A 154 -11.54 -0.04 -6.20
CA GLU A 154 -12.80 0.54 -5.68
C GLU A 154 -12.84 2.06 -5.88
N ARG A 155 -11.74 2.77 -5.56
CA ARG A 155 -11.64 4.22 -5.77
C ARG A 155 -11.64 4.61 -7.24
N LEU A 156 -10.88 3.91 -8.08
CA LEU A 156 -10.86 4.18 -9.53
C LEU A 156 -12.20 3.91 -10.24
N LYS A 157 -13.10 3.09 -9.67
CA LYS A 157 -14.46 2.94 -10.19
C LYS A 157 -15.28 4.22 -10.06
N VAL A 158 -15.07 5.00 -9.00
CA VAL A 158 -15.73 6.30 -8.83
C VAL A 158 -15.27 7.27 -9.91
N TRP A 159 -13.97 7.26 -10.22
CA TRP A 159 -13.39 8.01 -11.35
C TRP A 159 -13.99 7.61 -12.70
N VAL A 160 -14.25 6.32 -12.94
CA VAL A 160 -14.96 5.89 -14.16
C VAL A 160 -16.35 6.51 -14.25
N GLY A 161 -17.12 6.53 -13.16
CA GLY A 161 -18.44 7.17 -13.15
C GLY A 161 -18.37 8.66 -13.48
N PHE A 162 -17.39 9.36 -12.88
CA PHE A 162 -17.12 10.77 -13.20
C PHE A 162 -16.75 10.99 -14.66
N LEU A 163 -15.83 10.19 -15.20
CA LEU A 163 -15.39 10.30 -16.60
C LEU A 163 -16.52 10.02 -17.58
N GLN A 164 -17.43 9.09 -17.24
CA GLN A 164 -18.64 8.80 -18.03
C GLN A 164 -19.67 9.94 -17.98
N SER A 165 -19.58 10.85 -17.01
CA SER A 165 -20.43 12.03 -16.93
C SER A 165 -19.84 13.24 -17.67
N GLN A 166 -18.60 13.15 -18.15
CA GLN A 166 -17.98 14.17 -19.01
C GLN A 166 -18.24 13.85 -20.49
N ASP A 167 -18.00 14.81 -21.38
CA ASP A 167 -17.89 14.49 -22.80
C ASP A 167 -16.62 13.67 -23.09
N ASP A 168 -16.62 12.98 -24.23
CA ASP A 168 -15.55 12.05 -24.60
C ASP A 168 -14.17 12.73 -24.68
N GLU A 169 -14.11 13.99 -25.13
CA GLU A 169 -12.85 14.73 -25.30
C GLU A 169 -12.27 15.14 -23.94
N ASP A 170 -13.10 15.65 -23.03
CA ASP A 170 -12.70 15.98 -21.66
C ASP A 170 -12.28 14.73 -20.89
N ALA A 171 -13.02 13.62 -21.02
CA ALA A 171 -12.67 12.36 -20.38
C ALA A 171 -11.31 11.82 -20.86
N GLU A 172 -11.04 11.91 -22.17
CA GLU A 172 -9.75 11.52 -22.74
C GLU A 172 -8.61 12.40 -22.23
N LYS A 173 -8.80 13.73 -22.21
CA LYS A 173 -7.82 14.69 -21.68
C LYS A 173 -7.47 14.41 -20.23
N ILE A 174 -8.45 14.11 -19.38
CA ILE A 174 -8.21 13.81 -17.95
C ILE A 174 -7.35 12.55 -17.80
N ILE A 175 -7.64 11.49 -18.55
CA ILE A 175 -6.86 10.25 -18.49
C ILE A 175 -5.43 10.49 -18.98
N CYS A 176 -5.27 11.20 -20.10
CA CYS A 176 -3.93 11.52 -20.62
C CYS A 176 -3.14 12.42 -19.67
N GLN A 177 -3.78 13.42 -19.05
CA GLN A 177 -3.18 14.23 -18.00
C GLN A 177 -2.69 13.36 -16.82
N ALA A 178 -3.49 12.39 -16.36
CA ALA A 178 -3.06 11.47 -15.30
C ALA A 178 -1.81 10.67 -15.71
N VAL A 179 -1.73 10.19 -16.95
CA VAL A 179 -0.58 9.46 -17.50
C VAL A 179 0.67 10.35 -17.55
N GLU A 180 0.54 11.59 -18.02
CA GLU A 180 1.64 12.56 -18.08
C GLU A 180 2.17 12.92 -16.67
N LEU A 181 1.26 13.16 -15.72
CA LEU A 181 1.61 13.41 -14.33
C LEU A 181 2.34 12.21 -13.71
N ALA A 182 1.92 10.99 -14.03
CA ALA A 182 2.61 9.79 -13.57
C ALA A 182 4.02 9.63 -14.17
N GLN A 183 4.23 10.09 -15.41
CA GLN A 183 5.56 10.14 -16.03
C GLN A 183 6.46 11.14 -15.32
N TRP A 184 5.99 12.37 -15.13
CA TRP A 184 6.71 13.39 -14.38
C TRP A 184 7.06 12.90 -12.97
N PHE A 185 6.08 12.31 -12.27
CA PHE A 185 6.23 11.78 -10.92
C PHE A 185 7.33 10.73 -10.83
N GLU A 186 7.35 9.77 -11.77
CA GLU A 186 8.38 8.73 -11.80
C GLU A 186 9.77 9.31 -12.02
N THR A 187 9.93 10.29 -12.92
CA THR A 187 11.21 10.98 -13.15
C THR A 187 11.67 11.70 -11.89
N LYS A 188 10.80 12.50 -11.26
CA LYS A 188 11.10 13.25 -10.03
C LYS A 188 11.47 12.31 -8.87
N CYS A 189 10.72 11.23 -8.69
CA CYS A 189 10.99 10.24 -7.64
C CYS A 189 12.27 9.44 -7.90
N THR A 190 12.60 9.15 -9.16
CA THR A 190 13.88 8.51 -9.50
C THR A 190 15.06 9.35 -9.04
N GLN A 191 15.00 10.67 -9.23
CA GLN A 191 16.06 11.59 -8.81
C GLN A 191 16.20 11.68 -7.28
N GLN A 192 15.09 11.70 -6.54
CA GLN A 192 15.12 11.94 -5.09
C GLN A 192 15.13 10.66 -4.24
N LEU A 193 14.32 9.67 -4.62
CA LEU A 193 14.12 8.42 -3.89
C LEU A 193 14.79 7.20 -4.55
N GLY A 194 15.35 7.33 -5.76
CA GLY A 194 15.95 6.22 -6.51
C GLY A 194 16.94 5.40 -5.69
N ARG A 195 17.73 6.06 -4.85
CA ARG A 195 18.71 5.44 -3.94
C ARG A 195 18.12 4.41 -2.97
N TYR A 196 16.84 4.55 -2.61
CA TYR A 196 16.19 3.64 -1.66
C TYR A 196 15.63 2.39 -2.34
N VAL A 197 15.56 2.36 -3.68
CA VAL A 197 14.95 1.28 -4.49
C VAL A 197 15.91 0.71 -5.54
N GLU A 198 17.23 0.91 -5.38
CA GLU A 198 18.25 0.49 -6.35
C GLU A 198 18.20 -1.00 -6.66
N ASN A 199 17.89 -1.84 -5.67
CA ASN A 199 17.88 -3.30 -5.81
C ASN A 199 16.60 -3.85 -6.44
N VAL A 200 15.58 -3.02 -6.73
CA VAL A 200 14.31 -3.49 -7.30
C VAL A 200 14.52 -4.17 -8.65
N ASP A 201 15.29 -3.57 -9.56
CA ASP A 201 15.46 -4.12 -10.91
C ASP A 201 16.25 -5.44 -10.88
N ASN A 202 17.31 -5.51 -10.07
CA ASN A 202 18.09 -6.73 -9.86
C ASN A 202 17.21 -7.84 -9.28
N PHE A 203 16.41 -7.53 -8.26
CA PHE A 203 15.47 -8.50 -7.68
C PHE A 203 14.48 -9.05 -8.71
N LEU A 204 13.92 -8.17 -9.55
CA LEU A 204 12.97 -8.56 -10.60
C LEU A 204 13.62 -9.46 -11.65
N GLN A 205 14.87 -9.19 -12.03
CA GLN A 205 15.64 -10.02 -12.97
C GLN A 205 15.92 -11.40 -12.35
N ASP A 206 16.52 -11.43 -11.16
CA ASP A 206 16.96 -12.65 -10.46
C ASP A 206 15.81 -13.58 -10.07
N ASN A 207 14.62 -13.03 -9.83
CA ASN A 207 13.47 -13.78 -9.34
C ASN A 207 12.34 -13.93 -10.36
N SER A 208 12.56 -13.51 -11.61
CA SER A 208 11.57 -13.56 -12.68
C SER A 208 10.98 -14.96 -12.90
N THR A 209 11.78 -16.01 -12.70
CA THR A 209 11.38 -17.43 -12.78
C THR A 209 10.89 -17.99 -11.44
N ASN A 210 11.47 -17.54 -10.33
CA ASN A 210 11.17 -18.04 -8.98
C ASN A 210 9.73 -17.78 -8.53
N TYR A 211 9.10 -16.72 -9.04
CA TYR A 211 7.70 -16.39 -8.75
C TYR A 211 6.71 -16.84 -9.82
N LYS A 212 7.20 -17.42 -10.93
CA LYS A 212 6.33 -17.98 -11.96
C LYS A 212 5.44 -19.05 -11.32
N TRP A 213 4.15 -19.01 -11.64
CA TRP A 213 3.14 -19.93 -11.09
C TRP A 213 2.80 -19.76 -9.60
N LYS A 214 3.39 -18.77 -8.91
CA LYS A 214 3.03 -18.47 -7.52
C LYS A 214 1.88 -17.48 -7.46
N GLU A 215 1.07 -17.59 -6.40
CA GLU A 215 -0.09 -16.72 -6.17
C GLU A 215 0.27 -15.24 -6.13
N ASN A 216 1.40 -14.90 -5.51
CA ASN A 216 1.89 -13.53 -5.35
C ASN A 216 2.74 -13.04 -6.53
N VAL A 217 2.62 -13.65 -7.72
CA VAL A 217 3.43 -13.32 -8.90
C VAL A 217 3.31 -11.85 -9.31
N ILE A 218 2.12 -11.25 -9.19
CA ILE A 218 1.91 -9.83 -9.52
C ILE A 218 2.55 -8.95 -8.45
N PHE A 219 2.26 -9.20 -7.17
CA PHE A 219 2.82 -8.45 -6.05
C PHE A 219 4.35 -8.41 -6.05
N CYS A 220 5.01 -9.55 -6.26
CA CYS A 220 6.47 -9.64 -6.28
C CYS A 220 7.11 -9.14 -7.59
N ARG A 221 6.32 -8.76 -8.59
CA ARG A 221 6.78 -8.19 -9.87
C ARG A 221 6.53 -6.69 -10.02
N ARG A 222 6.09 -6.02 -8.95
CA ARG A 222 5.87 -4.57 -8.96
C ARG A 222 7.18 -3.80 -9.15
N GLY A 223 7.16 -2.81 -10.03
CA GLY A 223 8.32 -2.02 -10.43
C GLY A 223 8.55 -0.79 -9.56
N LYS A 224 9.65 -0.05 -9.82
CA LYS A 224 10.03 1.15 -9.05
C LYS A 224 8.93 2.20 -8.96
N ALA A 225 8.19 2.44 -10.04
CA ALA A 225 7.06 3.38 -10.06
C ALA A 225 6.04 3.11 -8.93
N GLU A 226 5.75 1.84 -8.64
CA GLU A 226 4.80 1.47 -7.59
C GLU A 226 5.41 1.57 -6.18
N TYR A 227 6.73 1.37 -6.04
CA TYR A 227 7.44 1.68 -4.80
C TYR A 227 7.39 3.18 -4.52
N PHE A 228 7.66 4.03 -5.52
CA PHE A 228 7.57 5.47 -5.39
C PHE A 228 6.14 5.91 -5.03
N LEU A 229 5.14 5.39 -5.75
CA LEU A 229 3.73 5.67 -5.47
C LEU A 229 3.40 5.34 -4.01
N ASN A 230 3.80 4.17 -3.50
CA ASN A 230 3.54 3.79 -2.11
C ASN A 230 4.34 4.61 -1.09
N MET A 231 5.59 4.98 -1.39
CA MET A 231 6.41 5.81 -0.50
C MET A 231 5.80 7.21 -0.34
N VAL A 232 5.51 7.88 -1.46
CA VAL A 232 4.94 9.23 -1.46
C VAL A 232 3.49 9.21 -1.00
N GLY A 233 2.70 8.25 -1.50
CA GLY A 233 1.29 8.10 -1.14
C GLY A 233 1.07 7.81 0.34
N ALA A 234 1.93 6.99 0.98
CA ALA A 234 1.86 6.79 2.43
C ALA A 234 2.10 8.09 3.21
N GLU A 235 2.96 8.98 2.72
CA GLU A 235 3.19 10.28 3.36
C GLU A 235 2.05 11.27 3.13
N ILE A 236 1.46 11.27 1.92
CA ILE A 236 0.24 12.04 1.64
C ILE A 236 -0.89 11.57 2.57
N MET A 237 -1.10 10.25 2.69
CA MET A 237 -2.11 9.68 3.58
C MET A 237 -1.84 10.00 5.05
N ASN A 238 -0.58 9.98 5.50
CA ASN A 238 -0.23 10.40 6.85
C ASN A 238 -0.69 11.82 7.15
N LYS A 239 -0.48 12.75 6.21
CA LYS A 239 -0.89 14.16 6.31
C LYS A 239 -2.41 14.28 6.29
N ALA A 240 -3.07 13.67 5.31
CA ALA A 240 -4.52 13.73 5.13
C ALA A 240 -5.28 13.16 6.35
N PHE A 241 -4.83 12.03 6.87
CA PHE A 241 -5.48 11.38 8.02
C PHE A 241 -4.93 11.87 9.38
N ARG A 242 -4.04 12.87 9.39
CA ARG A 242 -3.36 13.31 10.61
C ARG A 242 -4.34 13.78 11.67
N LYS A 243 -5.32 14.60 11.27
CA LYS A 243 -6.30 15.19 12.18
C LYS A 243 -7.11 14.10 12.87
N GLY A 244 -7.75 13.22 12.10
CA GLY A 244 -8.51 12.10 12.64
C GLY A 244 -7.65 11.20 13.52
N PHE A 245 -6.40 10.91 13.10
CA PHE A 245 -5.50 10.11 13.91
C PHE A 245 -5.19 10.77 15.24
N VAL A 246 -4.92 12.07 15.30
CA VAL A 246 -4.63 12.78 16.56
C VAL A 246 -5.84 12.77 17.47
N ASP A 247 -7.02 13.08 16.93
CA ASP A 247 -8.30 13.21 17.66
C ASP A 247 -8.81 11.85 18.20
N SER A 248 -8.27 10.72 17.73
CA SER A 248 -8.69 9.39 18.16
C SER A 248 -8.38 9.12 19.65
N LYS A 249 -9.30 8.45 20.36
CA LYS A 249 -9.18 8.15 21.80
C LYS A 249 -8.18 7.04 22.10
N VAL A 250 -8.11 6.03 21.22
CA VAL A 250 -7.28 4.84 21.39
C VAL A 250 -6.24 4.77 20.28
N LYS A 251 -4.99 4.45 20.64
CA LYS A 251 -3.89 4.22 19.67
C LYS A 251 -3.49 2.74 19.64
N ARG A 252 -3.37 2.18 18.45
CA ARG A 252 -2.90 0.80 18.22
C ARG A 252 -1.79 0.76 17.19
N VAL A 253 -0.72 0.03 17.46
CA VAL A 253 0.39 -0.20 16.52
C VAL A 253 0.28 -1.61 15.98
N LEU A 254 0.17 -1.73 14.66
CA LEU A 254 0.08 -2.99 13.95
C LEU A 254 1.43 -3.30 13.32
N VAL A 255 2.01 -4.46 13.67
CA VAL A 255 3.34 -4.87 13.21
C VAL A 255 3.31 -6.19 12.43
N PRO A 256 4.17 -6.38 11.42
CA PRO A 256 4.21 -7.62 10.67
C PRO A 256 5.02 -8.68 11.43
N THR A 257 4.83 -9.95 11.07
CA THR A 257 5.54 -11.07 11.70
C THR A 257 7.04 -11.04 11.47
N CYS A 258 7.54 -10.37 10.43
CA CYS A 258 8.97 -10.26 10.15
C CYS A 258 9.74 -9.35 11.13
N LEU A 259 9.07 -8.65 12.05
CA LEU A 259 9.72 -7.98 13.19
C LEU A 259 9.97 -8.90 14.39
N ARG A 260 9.47 -10.14 14.35
CA ARG A 260 9.76 -11.14 15.38
C ARG A 260 11.20 -11.62 15.24
N PHE A 261 11.93 -11.65 16.35
CA PHE A 261 13.28 -12.20 16.40
C PHE A 261 13.29 -13.73 16.27
N GLN A 262 12.34 -14.39 16.94
CA GLN A 262 12.21 -15.85 16.92
C GLN A 262 11.36 -16.32 15.74
N SER A 263 11.69 -17.51 15.24
CA SER A 263 10.84 -18.26 14.31
C SER A 263 9.47 -18.59 14.94
N ASN A 264 8.49 -18.97 14.10
CA ASN A 264 7.11 -19.17 14.54
C ASN A 264 6.95 -20.27 15.62
N ASP A 265 7.80 -21.29 15.61
CA ASP A 265 7.86 -22.39 16.58
C ASP A 265 8.45 -21.96 17.94
N LYS A 266 9.30 -20.93 17.96
CA LYS A 266 9.97 -20.43 19.17
C LYS A 266 9.31 -19.19 19.76
N CYS A 267 8.55 -18.44 18.96
CA CYS A 267 7.85 -17.24 19.42
C CYS A 267 6.66 -17.61 20.31
N LYS A 268 6.65 -17.14 21.57
CA LYS A 268 5.53 -17.37 22.52
C LYS A 268 4.32 -16.44 22.30
N ALA A 269 4.19 -15.79 21.14
CA ALA A 269 3.06 -14.90 20.88
C ALA A 269 1.76 -15.71 20.79
N VAL A 270 0.71 -15.25 21.46
CA VAL A 270 -0.59 -15.93 21.50
C VAL A 270 -1.56 -15.31 20.51
N LYS A 271 -2.39 -16.14 19.87
CA LYS A 271 -3.42 -15.67 18.95
C LYS A 271 -4.53 -14.93 19.71
N THR A 272 -4.99 -13.82 19.15
CA THR A 272 -6.12 -12.99 19.62
C THR A 272 -7.12 -12.78 18.48
N SER A 273 -8.21 -12.03 18.72
CA SER A 273 -9.17 -11.63 17.69
C SER A 273 -8.53 -10.76 16.60
N VAL A 274 -7.69 -9.79 16.99
CA VAL A 274 -6.96 -8.86 16.10
C VAL A 274 -5.56 -9.33 15.68
N GLY A 275 -5.27 -10.63 15.71
CA GLY A 275 -3.97 -11.18 15.30
C GLY A 275 -3.23 -11.91 16.42
N TYR A 276 -2.09 -11.41 16.87
CA TYR A 276 -1.29 -12.03 17.94
C TYR A 276 -0.78 -11.01 18.95
N SER A 277 -0.85 -11.38 20.23
CA SER A 277 -0.28 -10.63 21.34
C SER A 277 1.08 -11.20 21.76
N CYS A 278 2.08 -10.33 21.90
CA CYS A 278 3.43 -10.70 22.30
C CYS A 278 3.50 -11.08 23.79
N ARG A 279 4.12 -12.22 24.10
CA ARG A 279 4.41 -12.67 25.49
C ARG A 279 5.87 -12.46 25.90
N GLN A 280 6.56 -11.52 25.24
CA GLN A 280 7.88 -11.02 25.66
C GLN A 280 8.97 -12.09 25.82
N CYS A 281 8.99 -13.09 24.94
CA CYS A 281 9.87 -14.26 25.06
C CYS A 281 11.36 -13.99 24.84
N SER A 282 11.76 -12.81 24.37
CA SER A 282 13.15 -12.44 24.13
C SER A 282 13.33 -10.92 24.22
N ALA A 283 14.38 -10.47 24.91
CA ALA A 283 14.75 -9.06 25.01
C ALA A 283 15.22 -8.46 23.67
N ASN A 284 15.81 -9.27 22.79
CA ASN A 284 16.33 -8.83 21.50
C ASN A 284 15.24 -8.68 20.41
N CYS A 285 13.97 -8.88 20.76
CA CYS A 285 12.86 -8.83 19.82
C CYS A 285 12.28 -7.43 19.72
N LYS A 286 12.27 -6.85 18.52
CA LYS A 286 11.69 -5.52 18.24
C LYS A 286 10.22 -5.41 18.65
N VAL A 287 9.44 -6.48 18.47
CA VAL A 287 8.05 -6.54 18.95
C VAL A 287 7.97 -6.46 20.48
N ASN A 288 8.90 -7.09 21.21
CA ASN A 288 8.94 -6.99 22.66
C ASN A 288 9.28 -5.56 23.12
N SER A 289 10.29 -4.95 22.51
CA SER A 289 10.66 -3.55 22.78
C SER A 289 9.48 -2.60 22.54
N LEU A 290 8.75 -2.77 21.44
CA LEU A 290 7.54 -2.00 21.16
C LEU A 290 6.42 -2.21 22.18
N VAL A 291 6.21 -3.44 22.67
CA VAL A 291 5.18 -3.72 23.68
C VAL A 291 5.53 -3.07 25.01
N ARG A 292 6.82 -2.98 25.37
CA ARG A 292 7.27 -2.23 26.55
C ARG A 292 6.99 -0.74 26.38
N LEU A 293 7.41 -0.17 25.24
CA LEU A 293 7.15 1.23 24.89
C LEU A 293 5.65 1.57 24.88
N GLY A 294 4.82 0.63 24.41
CA GLY A 294 3.36 0.77 24.42
C GLY A 294 2.76 0.84 25.82
N ARG A 295 3.32 0.11 26.80
CA ARG A 295 2.91 0.22 28.20
C ARG A 295 3.31 1.56 28.81
N GLU A 296 4.48 2.07 28.44
CA GLU A 296 5.01 3.35 28.93
C GLU A 296 4.24 4.55 28.36
N HIS A 297 3.73 4.45 27.13
CA HIS A 297 3.09 5.57 26.41
C HIS A 297 1.63 5.31 26.00
N ASN A 298 0.95 4.36 26.64
CA ASN A 298 -0.47 4.08 26.48
C ASN A 298 -0.92 3.80 25.03
N PHE A 299 -0.20 2.92 24.33
CA PHE A 299 -0.66 2.33 23.07
C PHE A 299 -0.54 0.81 23.07
N SER A 300 -1.43 0.14 22.35
CA SER A 300 -1.40 -1.32 22.22
C SER A 300 -0.62 -1.77 20.99
N VAL A 301 -0.01 -2.95 21.04
CA VAL A 301 0.75 -3.54 19.92
C VAL A 301 0.14 -4.88 19.54
N SER A 302 -0.20 -5.05 18.26
CA SER A 302 -0.71 -6.32 17.72
C SER A 302 0.12 -6.79 16.54
N VAL A 303 0.52 -8.06 16.56
CA VAL A 303 1.25 -8.66 15.44
C VAL A 303 0.28 -9.23 14.43
N ILE A 304 0.34 -8.71 13.21
CA ILE A 304 -0.53 -9.03 12.09
C ILE A 304 0.23 -9.94 11.11
N PRO A 305 -0.15 -11.22 10.97
CA PRO A 305 0.47 -12.10 9.98
C PRO A 305 0.12 -11.70 8.54
N HIS A 306 -1.13 -11.28 8.29
CA HIS A 306 -1.66 -10.93 6.98
C HIS A 306 -2.62 -9.73 7.10
N SER A 307 -2.65 -8.85 6.10
CA SER A 307 -3.48 -7.64 6.09
C SER A 307 -4.98 -7.90 6.31
N THR A 308 -5.46 -9.12 6.04
CA THR A 308 -6.85 -9.53 6.27
C THR A 308 -7.21 -9.70 7.75
N THR A 309 -6.25 -9.97 8.64
CA THR A 309 -6.51 -10.13 10.08
C THR A 309 -6.41 -8.83 10.88
N ALA A 310 -6.00 -7.73 10.24
CA ALA A 310 -5.87 -6.43 10.91
C ALA A 310 -7.22 -5.77 11.23
N PHE A 311 -8.29 -6.19 10.55
CA PHE A 311 -9.59 -5.50 10.53
C PHE A 311 -10.77 -6.45 10.83
N SER A 312 -10.53 -7.54 11.58
CA SER A 312 -11.54 -8.58 11.84
C SER A 312 -12.48 -8.29 13.01
N ASP A 313 -12.19 -7.28 13.84
CA ASP A 313 -13.00 -6.96 15.00
C ASP A 313 -14.07 -5.93 14.59
N GLY A 314 -15.31 -6.39 14.43
CA GLY A 314 -16.48 -5.59 14.07
C GLY A 314 -17.00 -4.69 15.21
N GLY A 315 -16.12 -3.96 15.88
CA GLY A 315 -16.46 -3.24 17.11
C GLY A 315 -15.67 -1.95 17.33
N THR A 316 -15.27 -1.25 16.27
CA THR A 316 -14.70 0.10 16.41
C THR A 316 -15.72 1.13 15.96
N THR A 317 -16.11 2.02 16.88
CA THR A 317 -16.81 3.25 16.53
C THR A 317 -15.93 4.06 15.57
N HIS A 318 -16.55 4.59 14.52
CA HIS A 318 -15.86 5.39 13.51
C HIS A 318 -15.08 6.54 14.16
N GLY A 319 -13.82 6.73 13.76
CA GLY A 319 -12.95 7.81 14.23
C GLY A 319 -12.36 7.66 15.65
N GLU A 320 -12.81 6.69 16.45
CA GLU A 320 -12.35 6.57 17.84
C GLU A 320 -10.97 5.88 17.97
N THR A 321 -10.59 5.08 16.98
CA THR A 321 -9.35 4.30 17.00
C THR A 321 -8.38 4.75 15.92
N GLY A 322 -7.23 5.23 16.35
CA GLY A 322 -6.09 5.56 15.51
C GLY A 322 -5.16 4.36 15.43
N ILE A 323 -4.71 4.02 14.22
CA ILE A 323 -3.78 2.92 14.01
C ILE A 323 -2.49 3.42 13.37
N VAL A 324 -1.34 2.88 13.79
CA VAL A 324 -0.08 3.00 13.05
C VAL A 324 0.24 1.63 12.46
N GLY A 325 0.12 1.53 11.14
CA GLY A 325 0.50 0.34 10.39
C GLY A 325 1.99 0.39 10.02
N ILE A 326 2.78 -0.53 10.58
CA ILE A 326 4.16 -0.76 10.17
C ILE A 326 4.15 -1.85 9.09
N ALA A 327 4.62 -1.55 7.87
CA ALA A 327 4.56 -2.52 6.77
C ALA A 327 5.65 -2.33 5.71
N CYS A 328 5.76 -3.32 4.81
CA CYS A 328 6.53 -3.16 3.58
C CYS A 328 5.91 -2.07 2.71
N THR A 329 6.73 -1.33 1.98
CA THR A 329 6.34 -0.23 1.08
C THR A 329 5.08 -0.53 0.26
N LEU A 330 5.07 -1.63 -0.51
CA LEU A 330 3.98 -1.97 -1.45
C LEU A 330 2.61 -2.30 -0.83
N ASN A 331 2.46 -2.27 0.50
CA ASN A 331 1.20 -2.57 1.19
C ASN A 331 0.55 -1.35 1.85
N LEU A 332 1.20 -0.18 1.82
CA LEU A 332 0.80 0.94 2.67
C LEU A 332 -0.46 1.65 2.18
N ILE A 333 -0.56 1.93 0.88
CA ILE A 333 -1.75 2.59 0.31
C ILE A 333 -2.99 1.72 0.52
N SER A 334 -2.97 0.49 -0.01
CA SER A 334 -4.08 -0.45 0.15
C SER A 334 -4.45 -0.69 1.62
N GLY A 335 -3.44 -0.81 2.50
CA GLY A 335 -3.66 -1.01 3.94
C GLY A 335 -4.29 0.20 4.62
N GLY A 336 -3.85 1.42 4.28
CA GLY A 336 -4.39 2.66 4.82
C GLY A 336 -5.82 2.92 4.36
N PHE A 337 -6.13 2.77 3.06
CA PHE A 337 -7.50 2.92 2.57
C PHE A 337 -8.43 1.86 3.18
N LYS A 338 -7.97 0.61 3.30
CA LYS A 338 -8.74 -0.44 3.97
C LYS A 338 -9.03 -0.12 5.42
N ALA A 339 -8.08 0.50 6.13
CA ALA A 339 -8.32 0.93 7.51
C ALA A 339 -9.34 2.06 7.58
N LYS A 340 -9.23 3.05 6.70
CA LYS A 340 -10.15 4.19 6.64
C LYS A 340 -11.57 3.75 6.31
N ALA A 341 -11.75 2.86 5.33
CA ALA A 341 -13.03 2.25 5.00
C ALA A 341 -13.67 1.41 6.14
N ARG A 342 -12.92 1.12 7.21
CA ARG A 342 -13.40 0.46 8.42
C ARG A 342 -13.59 1.43 9.59
N GLY A 343 -13.57 2.73 9.33
CA GLY A 343 -13.74 3.78 10.33
C GLY A 343 -12.57 3.95 11.29
N LEU A 344 -11.38 3.49 10.90
CA LEU A 344 -10.15 3.72 11.65
C LEU A 344 -9.44 4.96 11.09
N GLU A 345 -8.58 5.55 11.89
CA GLU A 345 -7.74 6.67 11.47
C GLU A 345 -6.29 6.17 11.29
N PRO A 346 -5.84 5.89 10.06
CA PRO A 346 -4.57 5.22 9.84
C PRO A 346 -3.40 6.21 9.73
N GLN A 347 -2.24 5.73 10.15
CA GLN A 347 -0.93 6.28 9.87
C GLN A 347 -0.01 5.14 9.43
N CYS A 348 1.00 5.48 8.64
CA CYS A 348 1.88 4.57 7.93
C CYS A 348 3.33 4.79 8.37
N VAL A 349 4.00 3.70 8.73
CA VAL A 349 5.45 3.66 8.96
C VAL A 349 6.02 2.54 8.10
N LEU A 350 7.05 2.87 7.31
CA LEU A 350 7.72 1.87 6.49
C LEU A 350 8.66 1.04 7.37
N LEU A 351 8.71 -0.25 7.07
CA LEU A 351 9.86 -1.07 7.40
C LEU A 351 11.10 -0.51 6.69
N ASN A 352 12.25 -0.59 7.33
CA ASN A 352 13.52 -0.13 6.76
C ASN A 352 13.94 -0.98 5.56
N TYR A 353 13.55 -2.25 5.50
CA TYR A 353 13.79 -3.14 4.36
C TYR A 353 12.83 -4.33 4.43
N CYS A 354 12.64 -5.03 3.32
CA CYS A 354 11.81 -6.22 3.30
C CYS A 354 12.57 -7.46 3.81
N GLY A 355 11.90 -8.30 4.60
CA GLY A 355 12.53 -9.50 5.18
C GLY A 355 11.62 -10.72 5.30
N CYS A 356 10.37 -10.65 4.84
CA CYS A 356 9.45 -11.76 5.06
C CYS A 356 9.77 -12.97 4.15
N LYS A 357 9.70 -14.17 4.74
CA LYS A 357 9.96 -15.43 4.04
C LYS A 357 8.98 -15.68 2.87
N LYS A 358 7.75 -15.21 3.05
CA LYS A 358 6.65 -15.49 2.11
C LYS A 358 6.81 -14.74 0.78
N HIS A 359 7.36 -13.53 0.79
CA HIS A 359 7.35 -12.66 -0.39
C HIS A 359 8.73 -12.21 -0.86
N TRP A 360 9.76 -12.19 0.01
CA TRP A 360 10.99 -11.47 -0.29
C TRP A 360 12.24 -12.33 -0.12
N HIS A 361 12.46 -12.89 1.08
CA HIS A 361 13.72 -13.58 1.39
C HIS A 361 13.51 -15.09 1.51
N LYS A 362 14.39 -15.92 0.93
CA LYS A 362 14.24 -17.39 0.94
C LYS A 362 14.08 -17.97 2.35
N ASP A 363 14.86 -17.47 3.30
CA ASP A 363 14.87 -17.95 4.68
C ASP A 363 14.10 -17.05 5.65
N GLY A 364 13.71 -15.86 5.20
CA GLY A 364 13.29 -14.76 6.06
C GLY A 364 14.47 -14.11 6.81
N ILE A 365 14.41 -12.79 6.96
CA ILE A 365 15.31 -12.02 7.83
C ILE A 365 14.48 -11.12 8.73
N THR A 366 15.01 -10.86 9.93
CA THR A 366 14.41 -9.86 10.83
C THR A 366 14.59 -8.50 10.18
N THR A 367 13.50 -7.74 10.06
CA THR A 367 13.54 -6.36 9.57
C THR A 367 13.60 -5.36 10.71
N ASP A 368 13.65 -4.07 10.40
CA ASP A 368 13.62 -2.97 11.35
C ASP A 368 12.70 -1.85 10.86
N PHE A 369 12.49 -0.83 11.67
CA PHE A 369 11.74 0.39 11.31
C PHE A 369 12.30 1.58 12.10
N ASN A 370 11.94 2.80 11.69
CA ASN A 370 12.34 4.00 12.41
C ASN A 370 11.41 4.24 13.63
N VAL A 371 11.95 4.04 14.83
CA VAL A 371 11.21 4.23 16.09
C VAL A 371 10.87 5.70 16.35
N ASP A 372 11.75 6.63 16.01
CA ASP A 372 11.51 8.07 16.18
C ASP A 372 10.35 8.54 15.28
N ARG A 373 10.25 8.00 14.06
CA ARG A 373 9.09 8.24 13.21
C ARG A 373 7.82 7.71 13.86
N LEU A 374 7.82 6.51 14.43
CA LEU A 374 6.65 5.98 15.13
C LEU A 374 6.25 6.88 16.31
N LEU A 375 7.21 7.28 17.15
CA LEU A 375 6.96 8.11 18.32
C LEU A 375 6.46 9.51 17.95
N SER A 376 7.01 10.14 16.90
CA SER A 376 6.53 11.44 16.43
C SER A 376 5.10 11.38 15.90
N LEU A 377 4.73 10.30 15.19
CA LEU A 377 3.35 10.08 14.79
C LEU A 377 2.43 9.91 16.00
N LEU A 378 2.86 9.22 17.05
CA LEU A 378 2.12 9.04 18.30
C LEU A 378 2.12 10.28 19.22
N GLN A 379 2.75 11.40 18.83
CA GLN A 379 2.92 12.61 19.66
C GLN A 379 3.67 12.36 20.97
N ILE A 380 4.64 11.45 20.93
CA ILE A 380 5.52 11.13 22.07
C ILE A 380 6.87 11.80 21.84
N ASN A 381 7.29 12.65 22.78
CA ASN A 381 8.60 13.33 22.71
C ASN A 381 9.75 12.33 22.93
N SER A 382 10.61 12.17 21.92
CA SER A 382 11.78 11.26 21.94
C SER A 382 12.85 11.61 22.98
N GLN A 383 12.88 12.85 23.49
CA GLN A 383 13.88 13.31 24.46
C GLN A 383 13.77 12.67 25.85
N LYS A 384 12.68 11.97 26.19
CA LYS A 384 12.55 11.21 27.45
C LYS A 384 12.92 9.72 27.33
N SER A 385 13.24 9.24 26.13
CA SER A 385 13.38 7.80 25.85
C SER A 385 14.83 7.32 25.66
N GLN A 386 15.84 8.20 25.79
CA GLN A 386 17.27 7.85 25.68
C GLN A 386 17.88 7.30 26.99
N VAL A 387 17.13 6.51 27.75
CA VAL A 387 17.67 5.75 28.89
C VAL A 387 17.19 4.30 28.79
N TYR A 388 17.55 3.58 27.72
CA TYR A 388 17.52 2.10 27.69
C TYR A 388 18.52 1.50 26.70
#